data_AF-A0A2A9GZ78-F1
#
_entry.id   AF-A0A2A9GZ78-F1
#
_cell.length_a   1.000
_cell.length_b   1.000
_cell.length_c   1.000
_cell.angle_alpha   90.00
_cell.angle_beta   90.00
_cell.angle_gamma   90.00
#
_symmetry.space_group_name_H-M   'P 1'
#
loop_
_entity.id
_entity.type
_entity.pdbx_description
1 polymer ?
#
loop_
_entity_poly.entity_id
_entity_poly.type
_entity_poly.pdbx_seq_one_letter_code
_entity_poly.pdbx_strand_id
1 'polypeptide(L)'
;MRIWRYVATKVRDVGTGTDSWEIRELYPEDDGGFSYTAGPISPAGDDLAELVRDLDNMAADAPLPWLDLTGDHPRLVNDAST
;
A
#
# COMPACT_ATOMS: atom_id res chain seq x y z
N MET A 1 0.06 -0.71 -19.22
CA MET A 1 1.19 -1.16 -18.40
C MET A 1 0.98 -0.58 -17.02
N ARG A 2 0.91 -1.42 -15.98
CA ARG A 2 0.61 -0.96 -14.61
C ARG A 2 1.81 -0.16 -14.12
N ILE A 3 1.66 1.16 -14.08
CA ILE A 3 2.68 2.08 -13.57
C ILE A 3 2.64 2.05 -12.03
N TRP A 4 1.48 1.75 -11.43
CA TRP A 4 1.27 1.69 -9.97
C TRP A 4 1.00 0.26 -9.46
N ARG A 5 1.13 0.06 -8.14
CA ARG A 5 0.83 -1.21 -7.43
C ARG A 5 0.10 -0.98 -6.10
N TYR A 6 -0.52 -2.02 -5.54
CA TYR A 6 -0.96 -1.98 -4.15
C TYR A 6 0.26 -2.08 -3.22
N VAL A 7 0.19 -1.42 -2.08
CA VAL A 7 1.26 -1.48 -1.07
C VAL A 7 0.67 -1.63 0.32
N ALA A 8 1.07 -2.71 1.00
CA ALA A 8 0.87 -2.83 2.44
C ALA A 8 1.53 -1.64 3.12
N THR A 9 0.80 -0.97 4.00
CA THR A 9 1.23 0.29 4.61
C THR A 9 1.04 0.19 6.10
N LYS A 10 2.10 0.51 6.84
CA LYS A 10 2.05 0.63 8.29
C LYS A 10 1.87 2.10 8.66
N VAL A 11 0.82 2.39 9.42
CA VAL A 11 0.51 3.74 9.90
C VAL A 11 0.47 3.76 11.43
N ARG A 12 0.74 4.93 12.02
CA ARG A 12 0.59 5.18 13.45
C ARG A 12 -0.54 6.16 13.68
N ASP A 13 -1.53 5.75 14.47
CA ASP A 13 -2.57 6.67 14.91
C ASP A 13 -2.00 7.66 15.93
N VAL A 14 -2.13 8.95 15.65
CA VAL A 14 -1.55 10.02 16.48
C VAL A 14 -2.28 10.15 17.83
N GLY A 15 -3.57 9.83 17.90
CA GLY A 15 -4.36 9.96 19.12
C GLY A 15 -4.09 8.87 20.14
N THR A 16 -3.80 7.66 19.69
CA THR A 16 -3.65 6.45 20.50
C THR A 16 -2.21 5.94 20.54
N GLY A 17 -1.35 6.39 19.62
CA GLY A 17 0.00 5.85 19.43
C GLY A 17 0.03 4.41 18.92
N THR A 18 -1.12 3.87 18.51
CA THR A 18 -1.24 2.47 18.09
C THR A 18 -0.88 2.34 16.62
N ASP A 19 -0.04 1.35 16.31
CA ASP A 19 0.30 1.01 14.93
C ASP A 19 -0.81 0.14 14.31
N SER A 20 -1.13 0.37 13.04
CA SER A 20 -2.08 -0.44 12.27
C SER A 20 -1.60 -0.66 10.83
N TRP A 21 -2.26 -1.58 10.13
CA TRP A 21 -1.95 -1.96 8.75
C TRP A 21 -3.12 -1.67 7.83
N GLU A 22 -2.81 -1.16 6.65
CA GLU A 22 -3.78 -0.83 5.61
C GLU A 22 -3.16 -0.98 4.21
N ILE A 23 -3.95 -0.74 3.17
CA ILE A 23 -3.51 -0.80 1.76
C ILE A 23 -3.60 0.59 1.14
N ARG A 24 -2.53 1.00 0.45
CA ARG A 24 -2.45 2.23 -0.36
C ARG A 24 -2.15 1.85 -1.80
N GLU A 25 -2.38 2.77 -2.73
CA GLU A 25 -1.76 2.67 -4.06
C GLU A 25 -0.40 3.37 -4.03
N LEU A 26 0.61 2.77 -4.64
CA LEU A 26 1.96 3.29 -4.78
C LEU A 26 2.25 3.58 -6.25
N TYR A 27 2.65 4.82 -6.53
CA TYR A 27 3.00 5.32 -7.85
C TYR A 27 4.51 5.61 -7.88
N PRO A 28 5.34 4.76 -8.50
CA PRO A 28 6.75 5.05 -8.73
C PRO A 28 6.90 6.22 -9.71
N GLU A 29 7.94 7.03 -9.49
CA GLU A 29 8.28 8.20 -10.30
C GLU A 29 9.62 7.97 -11.03
N ASP A 30 9.83 8.67 -12.15
CA ASP A 30 10.99 8.45 -13.04
C ASP A 30 12.33 8.81 -12.37
N ASP A 31 12.32 9.64 -11.33
CA ASP A 31 13.49 10.05 -10.56
C ASP A 31 13.86 9.07 -9.43
N GLY A 32 13.16 7.93 -9.33
CA GLY A 32 13.30 6.94 -8.27
C GLY A 32 12.51 7.27 -7.00
N GLY A 33 11.76 8.39 -6.99
CA GLY A 33 10.78 8.72 -5.99
C GLY A 33 9.49 7.90 -6.11
N PHE A 34 8.54 8.21 -5.23
CA PHE A 34 7.20 7.63 -5.29
C PHE A 34 6.18 8.55 -4.62
N SER A 35 4.94 8.46 -5.10
CA SER A 35 3.75 9.03 -4.47
C SER A 35 2.77 7.91 -4.09
N TYR A 36 1.80 8.24 -3.24
CA TYR A 36 0.81 7.28 -2.74
C TYR A 36 -0.52 7.95 -2.39
N THR A 37 -1.60 7.16 -2.31
CA THR A 37 -2.92 7.67 -1.92
C THR A 37 -2.91 8.25 -0.51
N ALA A 38 -3.61 9.35 -0.27
CA ALA A 38 -3.63 10.02 1.05
C ALA A 38 -4.39 9.25 2.14
N GLY A 39 -5.24 8.28 1.77
CA GLY A 39 -5.93 7.37 2.67
C GLY A 39 -5.91 5.92 2.19
N PRO A 40 -6.36 4.98 3.04
CA PRO A 40 -6.48 3.59 2.66
C PRO A 40 -7.49 3.40 1.54
N ILE A 41 -7.24 2.39 0.71
CA ILE A 41 -8.14 1.96 -0.36
C ILE A 41 -8.76 0.61 -0.03
N SER A 42 -10.00 0.42 -0.47
CA SER A 42 -10.72 -0.85 -0.40
C SER A 42 -10.74 -1.51 -1.78
N PRO A 43 -10.80 -2.84 -1.87
CA PRO A 43 -11.01 -3.50 -3.15
C PRO A 43 -12.35 -3.08 -3.73
N ALA A 44 -12.40 -2.84 -5.04
CA ALA A 44 -13.59 -2.33 -5.71
C ALA A 44 -13.75 -2.90 -7.14
N GLY A 45 -14.96 -2.79 -7.69
CA GLY A 45 -15.27 -3.21 -9.06
C GLY A 45 -16.75 -3.01 -9.40
N ASP A 46 -17.07 -2.88 -10.69
CA ASP A 46 -18.46 -2.72 -11.15
C ASP A 46 -19.25 -4.04 -11.07
N ASP A 47 -18.53 -5.17 -11.05
CA ASP A 47 -19.07 -6.50 -10.81
C ASP A 47 -18.19 -7.34 -9.88
N LEU A 48 -18.68 -8.54 -9.52
CA LEU A 48 -17.97 -9.45 -8.62
C LEU A 48 -16.63 -9.93 -9.20
N ALA A 49 -16.54 -10.14 -10.50
CA ALA A 49 -15.29 -10.60 -11.13
C ALA A 49 -14.23 -9.50 -11.10
N GLU A 50 -14.64 -8.24 -11.23
CA GLU A 50 -13.76 -7.09 -11.03
C GLU A 50 -13.28 -6.99 -9.58
N LEU A 51 -14.18 -7.09 -8.61
CA LEU A 51 -13.81 -7.07 -7.18
C LEU A 51 -12.83 -8.19 -6.81
N VAL A 52 -13.07 -9.42 -7.30
CA VAL A 52 -12.17 -10.57 -7.08
C VAL A 52 -10.80 -10.34 -7.71
N ARG A 53 -10.77 -9.83 -8.95
CA ARG A 53 -9.52 -9.45 -9.61
C ARG A 53 -8.77 -8.40 -8.81
N ASP A 54 -9.46 -7.43 -8.20
CA ASP A 54 -8.85 -6.40 -7.35
C ASP A 54 -8.20 -6.99 -6.09
N LEU A 55 -8.92 -7.88 -5.41
CA LEU A 55 -8.40 -8.65 -4.28
C LEU A 55 -7.16 -9.48 -4.65
N ASP A 56 -7.19 -10.16 -5.81
CA ASP A 56 -6.07 -10.96 -6.28
C ASP A 56 -4.83 -10.08 -6.55
N ASN A 57 -5.01 -8.87 -7.06
CA ASN A 57 -3.90 -7.93 -7.25
C ASN A 57 -3.33 -7.45 -5.91
N MET A 58 -4.19 -7.10 -4.95
CA MET A 58 -3.75 -6.74 -3.59
C MET A 58 -2.96 -7.88 -2.96
N ALA A 59 -3.44 -9.12 -3.08
CA ALA A 59 -2.77 -10.29 -2.56
C ALA A 59 -1.43 -10.57 -3.26
N ALA A 60 -1.35 -10.36 -4.57
CA ALA A 60 -0.14 -10.54 -5.36
C ALA A 60 0.95 -9.51 -5.01
N ASP A 61 0.55 -8.27 -4.68
CA ASP A 61 1.48 -7.19 -4.31
C ASP A 61 1.87 -7.20 -2.83
N ALA A 62 1.09 -7.86 -1.96
CA ALA A 62 1.35 -7.92 -0.52
C ALA A 62 2.76 -8.40 -0.10
N PRO A 63 3.43 -9.34 -0.82
CA PRO A 63 4.79 -9.77 -0.50
C PRO A 63 5.89 -8.78 -0.93
N LEU A 64 5.55 -7.74 -1.72
CA LEU A 64 6.51 -6.72 -2.16
C LEU A 64 6.86 -5.77 -1.00
N PRO A 65 7.90 -4.91 -1.14
CA PRO A 65 8.26 -3.94 -0.11
C PRO A 65 7.06 -3.10 0.36
N TRP A 66 6.90 -2.92 1.66
CA TRP A 66 5.76 -2.22 2.28
C TRP A 66 6.12 -0.77 2.63
N LEU A 67 5.11 0.09 2.75
CA LEU A 67 5.25 1.52 3.00
C LEU A 67 5.17 1.82 4.51
N ASP A 68 6.24 2.38 5.07
CA ASP A 68 6.30 2.83 6.46
C ASP A 68 5.94 4.32 6.54
N LEU A 69 4.82 4.63 7.19
CA LEU A 69 4.37 6.00 7.48
C LEU A 69 4.39 6.30 8.99
N THR A 70 5.11 5.49 9.79
CA THR A 70 5.17 5.67 11.25
C THR A 70 6.21 6.69 11.71
N GLY A 71 7.12 7.09 10.81
CA GLY A 71 8.16 8.08 11.06
C GLY A 71 7.92 9.41 10.34
N ASP A 72 8.91 10.30 10.41
CA ASP A 72 8.81 11.67 9.85
C ASP A 72 8.75 11.70 8.32
N HIS A 73 9.29 10.67 7.66
CA HIS A 73 9.34 10.56 6.20
C HIS A 73 8.87 9.18 5.72
N PRO A 74 8.04 9.12 4.67
CA PRO A 74 7.65 7.86 4.02
C PRO A 74 8.87 7.11 3.48
N ARG A 75 8.88 5.79 3.65
CA ARG A 75 9.93 4.92 3.08
C ARG A 75 9.38 3.54 2.75
N LEU A 76 9.96 2.91 1.72
CA LEU A 76 9.73 1.50 1.42
C LEU A 76 10.68 0.62 2.23
N VAL A 77 10.14 -0.45 2.81
CA VAL A 77 10.87 -1.42 3.62
C VAL A 77 10.84 -2.77 2.90
N ASN A 78 12.03 -3.31 2.61
CA ASN A 78 12.19 -4.51 1.78
C ASN A 78 11.99 -5.83 2.53
N ASP A 79 11.81 -5.80 3.85
CA ASP A 79 11.84 -7.01 4.65
C ASP A 79 10.46 -7.50 5.09
N ALA A 80 10.13 -8.69 4.58
CA ALA A 80 9.26 -9.67 5.23
C ALA A 80 10.01 -10.37 6.38
N SER A 81 10.61 -9.61 7.32
CA SER A 81 11.23 -10.20 8.50
C SER A 81 10.15 -10.80 9.40
N THR A 82 9.96 -12.10 9.25
CA THR A 82 9.55 -13.04 10.31
C THR A 82 10.43 -12.90 11.54
#